data_AF-A0A8C6B0N4-F1
#
_entry.id   AF-A0A8C6B0N4-F1
#
_cell.length_a   1.000
_cell.length_b   1.000
_cell.length_c   1.000
_cell.angle_alpha   90.00
_cell.angle_beta   90.00
_cell.angle_gamma   90.00
#
_symmetry.space_group_name_H-M   'P 1'
#
loop_
_entity.id
_entity.type
_entity.pdbx_description
1 polymer ?
#
loop_
_entity_poly.entity_id
_entity_poly.type
_entity_poly.pdbx_seq_one_letter_code
_entity_poly.pdbx_strand_id
1 'polypeptide(L)'
;MVCAKVISKHIYGENPQVQNSNMPRECIRKFFPKRKCFVFDRPTSDKTLLLHIEEVPDNQLDENFQKQSNHFCSYIFTHAKPKTLRERITVTGGGLGTLVVAYIDAINSGGVPCLENAVITLAERENSAAVQKAADHYSEQMAQRLRLPTDTLQELLEVQAACETEAIAIFLGRSFKDDKQTFQKKLVDIMEKKKDVFMIQNEEASVKHCQAELKKLSESLMTSISGGTFFVPGGHSLYLEARSKFEQDYKLVPRKGVKANEVLQSFLQSQAGVEEAILQADKALTDGHKALAVECAKRHAAEREQQLLRKKQNEEKQKMATQKRSFKESMTQLEKKMNRERENLLEEQETMLNHKLKMQEELLTEGFKKQAEELNKGIEKLKAAIEITKNKSINVSEVLDVVSMVLVAVLPGNRKLFAMGVKLLSHAMKRAENPY
;
A
#
# COMPACT_ATOMS: atom_id res chain seq x y z
N MET A 1 9.81 -38.32 -27.78
CA MET A 1 8.54 -37.57 -27.96
C MET A 1 7.41 -38.43 -28.55
N VAL A 2 7.71 -39.59 -29.15
CA VAL A 2 6.74 -40.47 -29.81
C VAL A 2 5.77 -41.15 -28.82
N CYS A 3 6.24 -41.67 -27.67
CA CYS A 3 5.37 -42.35 -26.69
C CYS A 3 4.23 -41.49 -26.12
N ALA A 4 4.49 -40.24 -25.75
CA ALA A 4 3.44 -39.36 -25.20
C ALA A 4 2.31 -39.09 -26.20
N LYS A 5 2.65 -38.90 -27.49
CA LYS A 5 1.68 -38.72 -28.56
C LYS A 5 0.87 -39.98 -28.83
N VAL A 6 1.50 -41.15 -28.77
CA VAL A 6 0.83 -42.46 -28.97
C VAL A 6 -0.14 -42.76 -27.83
N ILE A 7 0.23 -42.48 -26.58
CA ILE A 7 -0.60 -42.76 -25.39
C ILE A 7 -1.91 -41.95 -25.40
N SER A 8 -1.88 -40.71 -25.91
CA SER A 8 -3.06 -39.83 -25.95
C SER A 8 -3.75 -39.74 -27.32
N LYS A 9 -3.40 -40.57 -28.30
CA LYS A 9 -4.04 -40.56 -29.63
C LYS A 9 -5.43 -41.17 -29.55
N HIS A 10 -6.43 -40.53 -30.17
CA HIS A 10 -7.79 -41.08 -30.19
C HIS A 10 -7.90 -42.30 -31.10
N ILE A 11 -8.79 -43.21 -30.69
CA ILE A 11 -9.15 -44.40 -31.47
C ILE A 11 -10.43 -44.10 -32.25
N TYR A 12 -10.47 -44.51 -33.52
CA TYR A 12 -11.63 -44.31 -34.38
C TYR A 12 -12.76 -45.29 -34.03
N GLY A 13 -14.00 -44.80 -34.03
CA GLY A 13 -15.20 -45.60 -33.77
C GLY A 13 -16.13 -44.96 -32.74
N GLU A 14 -17.42 -45.24 -32.85
CA GLU A 14 -18.46 -44.66 -31.98
C GLU A 14 -19.03 -45.66 -30.96
N ASN A 15 -18.48 -46.88 -30.88
CA ASN A 15 -18.98 -47.87 -29.93
C ASN A 15 -18.66 -47.45 -28.47
N PRO A 16 -19.43 -47.94 -27.47
CA PRO A 16 -19.23 -47.56 -26.07
C PRO A 16 -17.83 -47.87 -25.52
N GLN A 17 -17.18 -48.95 -25.99
CA GLN A 17 -15.82 -49.32 -25.56
C GLN A 17 -14.76 -48.33 -26.07
N VAL A 18 -14.89 -47.86 -27.32
CA VAL A 18 -14.02 -46.85 -27.92
C VAL A 18 -14.22 -45.52 -27.22
N GLN A 19 -15.46 -45.12 -26.94
CA GLN A 19 -15.76 -43.92 -26.16
C GLN A 19 -15.13 -43.99 -24.75
N ASN A 20 -15.34 -45.09 -24.02
CA ASN A 20 -14.73 -45.31 -22.71
C ASN A 20 -13.19 -45.26 -22.74
N SER A 21 -12.59 -45.73 -23.84
CA SER A 21 -11.14 -45.64 -24.04
C SER A 21 -10.69 -44.21 -24.35
N ASN A 22 -11.44 -43.46 -25.15
CA ASN A 22 -11.08 -42.09 -25.55
C ASN A 22 -11.27 -41.08 -24.41
N MET A 23 -12.25 -41.25 -23.53
CA MET A 23 -12.51 -40.36 -22.39
C MET A 23 -11.27 -39.99 -21.56
N PRO A 24 -10.46 -40.94 -21.02
CA PRO A 24 -9.25 -40.58 -20.28
C PRO A 24 -8.19 -39.89 -21.16
N ARG A 25 -8.10 -40.23 -22.45
CA ARG A 25 -7.17 -39.58 -23.39
C ARG A 25 -7.56 -38.13 -23.63
N GLU A 26 -8.85 -37.87 -23.82
CA GLU A 26 -9.41 -36.52 -23.96
C GLU A 26 -9.13 -35.69 -22.70
N CYS A 27 -9.40 -36.23 -21.52
CA CYS A 27 -9.12 -35.58 -20.25
C CYS A 27 -7.64 -35.20 -20.11
N ILE A 28 -6.71 -36.10 -20.44
CA ILE A 28 -5.26 -35.82 -20.38
C ILE A 28 -4.89 -34.68 -21.33
N ARG A 29 -5.38 -34.71 -22.58
CA ARG A 29 -5.10 -33.66 -23.58
C ARG A 29 -5.67 -32.31 -23.13
N LYS A 30 -6.89 -32.31 -22.60
CA LYS A 30 -7.66 -31.11 -22.25
C LYS A 30 -7.16 -30.44 -20.98
N PHE A 31 -6.90 -31.20 -19.93
CA PHE A 31 -6.56 -30.65 -18.61
C PHE A 31 -5.06 -30.40 -18.41
N PHE A 32 -4.18 -31.07 -19.16
CA PHE A 32 -2.73 -30.93 -19.02
C PHE A 32 -2.08 -30.31 -20.27
N PRO A 33 -1.80 -28.98 -20.25
CA PRO A 33 -1.28 -28.27 -21.41
C PRO A 33 0.13 -28.73 -21.81
N LYS A 34 0.94 -29.09 -20.82
CA LYS A 34 2.27 -29.69 -21.04
C LYS A 34 2.24 -31.14 -20.62
N ARG A 35 2.66 -32.02 -21.54
CA ARG A 35 2.72 -33.47 -21.36
C ARG A 35 4.12 -33.94 -21.74
N LYS A 36 4.77 -34.70 -20.86
CA LYS A 36 6.10 -35.29 -21.07
C LYS A 36 6.05 -36.74 -20.60
N CYS A 37 6.65 -37.65 -21.36
CA CYS A 37 6.73 -39.07 -21.03
C CYS A 37 8.20 -39.44 -20.87
N PHE A 38 8.49 -40.12 -19.77
CA PHE A 38 9.77 -40.75 -19.48
C PHE A 38 9.54 -42.26 -19.44
N VAL A 39 10.52 -43.01 -19.93
CA VAL A 39 10.53 -44.47 -19.87
C VAL A 39 11.69 -44.88 -18.97
N PHE A 40 11.45 -45.91 -18.17
CA PHE A 40 12.41 -46.42 -17.22
C PHE A 40 12.58 -47.91 -17.47
N ASP A 41 13.83 -48.33 -17.68
CA ASP A 41 14.19 -49.73 -17.69
C ASP A 41 14.05 -50.31 -16.29
N ARG A 42 14.04 -51.65 -16.20
CA ARG A 42 13.92 -52.30 -14.90
C ARG A 42 15.18 -51.97 -14.05
N PRO A 43 15.03 -51.50 -12.80
CA PRO A 43 16.17 -51.04 -11.99
C PRO A 43 17.25 -52.11 -11.77
N THR A 44 16.84 -53.37 -11.65
CA THR A 44 17.72 -54.53 -11.57
C THR A 44 16.98 -55.79 -12.04
N SER A 45 17.70 -56.74 -12.62
CA SER A 45 17.16 -58.05 -13.00
C SER A 45 17.06 -59.00 -11.80
N ASP A 46 17.79 -58.74 -10.72
CA ASP A 46 17.74 -59.53 -9.49
C ASP A 46 16.43 -59.26 -8.73
N LYS A 47 15.65 -60.32 -8.50
CA LYS A 47 14.36 -60.23 -7.79
C LYS A 47 14.52 -59.93 -6.31
N THR A 48 15.61 -60.40 -5.68
CA THR A 48 15.89 -60.17 -4.27
C THR A 48 16.26 -58.72 -4.03
N LEU A 49 17.15 -58.15 -4.86
CA LEU A 49 17.49 -56.72 -4.81
C LEU A 49 16.28 -55.83 -5.12
N LEU A 50 15.42 -56.22 -6.07
CA LEU A 50 14.23 -55.43 -6.40
C LEU A 50 13.23 -55.34 -5.23
N LEU A 51 13.14 -56.35 -4.35
CA LEU A 51 12.30 -56.30 -3.15
C LEU A 51 12.81 -55.30 -2.11
N HIS A 52 14.12 -55.06 -2.10
CA HIS A 52 14.82 -54.16 -1.18
C HIS A 52 15.38 -52.93 -1.91
N ILE A 53 14.72 -52.47 -2.99
CA ILE A 53 15.29 -51.49 -3.93
C ILE A 53 15.71 -50.16 -3.28
N GLU A 54 15.08 -49.77 -2.17
CA GLU A 54 15.44 -48.56 -1.41
C GLU A 54 16.80 -48.66 -0.69
N GLU A 55 17.28 -49.88 -0.46
CA GLU A 55 18.56 -50.18 0.22
C GLU A 55 19.69 -50.50 -0.77
N VAL A 56 19.36 -50.68 -2.06
CA VAL A 56 20.31 -51.06 -3.10
C VAL A 56 21.15 -49.84 -3.50
N PRO A 57 22.50 -49.91 -3.46
CA PRO A 57 23.34 -48.81 -3.90
C PRO A 57 23.29 -48.64 -5.42
N ASP A 58 23.43 -47.39 -5.89
CA ASP A 58 23.30 -47.04 -7.31
C ASP A 58 24.19 -47.86 -8.24
N ASN A 59 25.38 -48.26 -7.79
CA ASN A 59 26.32 -49.05 -8.60
C ASN A 59 25.85 -50.49 -8.90
N GLN A 60 24.81 -50.97 -8.21
CA GLN A 60 24.15 -52.27 -8.46
C GLN A 60 22.88 -52.13 -9.32
N LEU A 61 22.49 -50.91 -9.67
CA LEU A 61 21.37 -50.64 -10.56
C LEU A 61 21.80 -50.69 -12.02
N ASP A 62 20.86 -51.00 -12.90
CA ASP A 62 21.06 -50.95 -14.34
C ASP A 62 21.51 -49.55 -14.79
N GLU A 63 22.55 -49.49 -15.63
CA GLU A 63 23.11 -48.21 -16.06
C GLU A 63 22.13 -47.35 -16.85
N ASN A 64 21.24 -47.95 -17.65
CA ASN A 64 20.26 -47.19 -18.40
C ASN A 64 19.18 -46.64 -17.47
N PHE A 65 18.73 -47.43 -16.49
CA PHE A 65 17.84 -46.94 -15.44
C PHE A 65 18.44 -45.75 -14.69
N GLN A 66 19.72 -45.82 -14.31
CA GLN A 66 20.42 -44.70 -13.67
C GLN A 66 20.46 -43.45 -14.57
N LYS A 67 20.85 -43.61 -15.85
CA LYS A 67 20.89 -42.51 -16.83
C LYS A 67 19.50 -41.90 -17.04
N GLN A 68 18.45 -42.72 -17.14
CA GLN A 68 17.05 -42.29 -17.33
C GLN A 68 16.52 -41.56 -16.09
N SER A 69 16.82 -42.07 -14.89
CA SER A 69 16.46 -41.46 -13.61
C SER A 69 17.13 -40.10 -13.43
N ASN A 70 18.43 -40.02 -13.71
CA ASN A 70 19.16 -38.75 -13.71
C ASN A 70 18.58 -37.75 -14.72
N HIS A 71 18.29 -38.19 -15.95
CA HIS A 71 17.66 -37.35 -16.95
C HIS A 71 16.28 -36.84 -16.51
N PHE A 72 15.46 -37.69 -15.89
CA PHE A 72 14.18 -37.31 -15.32
C PHE A 72 14.35 -36.25 -14.22
N CYS A 73 15.21 -36.49 -13.24
CA CYS A 73 15.48 -35.56 -12.15
C CYS A 73 15.98 -34.20 -12.67
N SER A 74 16.97 -34.20 -13.57
CA SER A 74 17.47 -32.98 -14.20
C SER A 74 16.37 -32.22 -14.95
N TYR A 75 15.49 -32.94 -15.67
CA TYR A 75 14.37 -32.31 -16.34
C TYR A 75 13.41 -31.65 -15.35
N ILE A 76 13.03 -32.34 -14.26
CA ILE A 76 12.13 -31.79 -13.24
C ILE A 76 12.75 -30.56 -12.59
N PHE A 77 14.00 -30.61 -12.12
CA PHE A 77 14.65 -29.46 -11.48
C PHE A 77 14.81 -28.25 -12.41
N THR A 78 14.96 -28.49 -13.72
CA THR A 78 15.12 -27.41 -14.71
C THR A 78 13.78 -26.84 -15.18
N HIS A 79 12.73 -27.66 -15.29
CA HIS A 79 11.48 -27.28 -15.99
C HIS A 79 10.27 -27.14 -15.08
N ALA A 80 10.31 -27.65 -13.84
CA ALA A 80 9.22 -27.47 -12.89
C ALA A 80 9.06 -25.99 -12.57
N LYS A 81 7.83 -25.50 -12.70
CA LYS A 81 7.51 -24.10 -12.39
C LYS A 81 7.02 -23.99 -10.95
N PRO A 82 7.26 -22.85 -10.28
CA PRO A 82 6.57 -22.53 -9.03
C PRO A 82 5.07 -22.68 -9.19
N LYS A 83 4.39 -23.15 -8.14
CA LYS A 83 2.94 -23.25 -8.15
C LYS A 83 2.33 -21.84 -8.19
N THR A 84 1.48 -21.58 -9.17
CA THR A 84 0.73 -20.33 -9.28
C THR A 84 -0.78 -20.56 -9.24
N LEU A 85 -1.51 -19.54 -8.82
CA LEU A 85 -2.96 -19.38 -9.00
C LEU A 85 -3.21 -18.50 -10.24
N ARG A 86 -4.48 -18.12 -10.47
CA ARG A 86 -4.82 -17.12 -11.51
C ARG A 86 -4.07 -15.81 -11.27
N GLU A 87 -3.88 -15.03 -12.32
CA GLU A 87 -3.13 -13.75 -12.28
C GLU A 87 -1.66 -13.92 -11.87
N ARG A 88 -1.12 -15.14 -12.01
CA ARG A 88 0.26 -15.54 -11.71
C ARG A 88 0.69 -15.33 -10.27
N ILE A 89 -0.25 -15.39 -9.33
CA ILE A 89 0.04 -15.33 -7.90
C ILE A 89 0.83 -16.58 -7.51
N THR A 90 2.07 -16.42 -7.09
CA THR A 90 2.93 -17.53 -6.66
C THR A 90 2.53 -18.00 -5.26
N VAL A 91 2.29 -19.29 -5.10
CA VAL A 91 1.86 -19.90 -3.84
C VAL A 91 3.07 -20.10 -2.92
N THR A 92 3.05 -19.44 -1.76
CA THR A 92 4.04 -19.60 -0.69
C THR A 92 3.73 -20.84 0.17
N GLY A 93 4.64 -21.25 1.06
CA GLY A 93 4.38 -22.36 2.00
C GLY A 93 3.16 -22.10 2.90
N GLY A 94 3.04 -20.87 3.43
CA GLY A 94 1.86 -20.45 4.20
C GLY A 94 0.58 -20.50 3.37
N GLY A 95 0.64 -20.03 2.12
CA GLY A 95 -0.50 -20.05 1.22
C GLY A 95 -0.93 -21.46 0.81
N LEU A 96 0.04 -22.37 0.59
CA LEU A 96 -0.24 -23.78 0.34
C LEU A 96 -0.98 -24.41 1.53
N GLY A 97 -0.56 -24.11 2.77
CA GLY A 97 -1.26 -24.55 3.98
C GLY A 97 -2.73 -24.11 4.00
N THR A 98 -3.02 -22.85 3.65
CA THR A 98 -4.41 -22.35 3.53
C THR A 98 -5.19 -23.08 2.45
N LEU A 99 -4.61 -23.32 1.28
CA LEU A 99 -5.28 -24.05 0.20
C LEU A 99 -5.59 -25.49 0.60
N VAL A 100 -4.67 -26.17 1.28
CA VAL A 100 -4.87 -27.54 1.78
C VAL A 100 -6.04 -27.59 2.75
N VAL A 101 -6.07 -26.71 3.76
CA VAL A 101 -7.18 -26.63 4.72
C VAL A 101 -8.51 -26.41 3.99
N ALA A 102 -8.58 -25.39 3.13
CA ALA A 102 -9.79 -25.07 2.39
C ALA A 102 -10.32 -26.23 1.53
N TYR A 103 -9.43 -26.98 0.88
CA TYR A 103 -9.83 -28.13 0.07
C TYR A 103 -10.26 -29.33 0.91
N ILE A 104 -9.56 -29.63 2.00
CA ILE A 104 -9.91 -30.75 2.88
C ILE A 104 -11.23 -30.47 3.62
N ASP A 105 -11.48 -29.24 4.06
CA ASP A 105 -12.75 -28.85 4.68
C ASP A 105 -13.93 -28.97 3.70
N ALA A 106 -13.73 -28.60 2.43
CA ALA A 106 -14.73 -28.78 1.39
C ALA A 106 -15.05 -30.26 1.16
N ILE A 107 -14.03 -31.14 1.15
CA ILE A 107 -14.24 -32.59 1.01
C ILE A 107 -14.95 -33.16 2.24
N ASN A 108 -14.50 -32.82 3.45
CA ASN A 108 -15.04 -33.35 4.70
C ASN A 108 -16.49 -32.91 4.96
N SER A 109 -16.91 -31.78 4.40
CA SER A 109 -18.29 -31.30 4.44
C SER A 109 -19.19 -31.89 3.34
N GLY A 110 -18.67 -32.80 2.50
CA GLY A 110 -19.38 -33.39 1.36
C GLY A 110 -19.51 -32.46 0.15
N GLY A 111 -18.80 -31.32 0.16
CA GLY A 111 -18.74 -30.37 -0.94
C GLY A 111 -17.68 -30.71 -1.99
N VAL A 112 -17.65 -29.92 -3.07
CA VAL A 112 -16.64 -30.02 -4.14
C VAL A 112 -15.58 -28.92 -3.94
N PRO A 113 -14.28 -29.26 -3.86
CA PRO A 113 -13.21 -28.27 -3.80
C PRO A 113 -13.29 -27.26 -4.96
N CYS A 114 -13.48 -25.98 -4.62
CA CYS A 114 -13.57 -24.91 -5.59
C CYS A 114 -12.31 -24.05 -5.58
N LEU A 115 -11.61 -23.97 -6.73
CA LEU A 115 -10.42 -23.14 -6.88
C LEU A 115 -10.71 -21.66 -6.56
N GLU A 116 -11.86 -21.16 -6.98
CA GLU A 116 -12.22 -19.75 -6.79
C GLU A 116 -12.44 -19.41 -5.33
N ASN A 117 -13.13 -20.26 -4.57
CA ASN A 117 -13.34 -20.09 -3.14
C ASN A 117 -12.01 -20.15 -2.38
N ALA A 118 -11.15 -21.12 -2.72
CA ALA A 118 -9.84 -21.25 -2.10
C ALA A 118 -8.94 -20.02 -2.36
N VAL A 119 -9.02 -19.43 -3.56
CA VAL A 119 -8.33 -18.17 -3.88
C VAL A 119 -8.89 -17.01 -3.05
N ILE A 120 -10.19 -16.92 -2.81
CA ILE A 120 -10.80 -15.87 -1.97
C ILE A 120 -10.29 -15.98 -0.52
N THR A 121 -10.38 -17.17 0.08
CA THR A 121 -9.87 -17.41 1.44
C THR A 121 -8.39 -17.09 1.56
N LEU A 122 -7.60 -17.44 0.55
CA LEU A 122 -6.19 -17.08 0.53
C LEU A 122 -5.98 -15.57 0.42
N ALA A 123 -6.74 -14.87 -0.45
CA ALA A 123 -6.69 -13.42 -0.59
C ALA A 123 -7.02 -12.71 0.73
N GLU A 124 -8.06 -13.15 1.45
CA GLU A 124 -8.42 -12.57 2.75
C GLU A 124 -7.27 -12.64 3.76
N ARG A 125 -6.61 -13.81 3.85
CA ARG A 125 -5.48 -14.02 4.74
C ARG A 125 -4.26 -13.18 4.32
N GLU A 126 -3.86 -13.28 3.06
CA GLU A 126 -2.65 -12.62 2.54
C GLU A 126 -2.81 -11.09 2.51
N ASN A 127 -3.98 -10.58 2.13
CA ASN A 127 -4.26 -9.14 2.14
C ASN A 127 -4.30 -8.59 3.57
N SER A 128 -4.83 -9.34 4.54
CA SER A 128 -4.77 -8.96 5.96
C SER A 128 -3.32 -8.84 6.44
N ALA A 129 -2.48 -9.83 6.11
CA ALA A 129 -1.06 -9.80 6.44
C ALA A 129 -0.31 -8.67 5.72
N ALA A 130 -0.69 -8.37 4.47
CA ALA A 130 -0.13 -7.26 3.69
C ALA A 130 -0.46 -5.90 4.33
N VAL A 131 -1.69 -5.69 4.80
CA VAL A 131 -2.09 -4.48 5.53
C VAL A 131 -1.24 -4.30 6.78
N GLN A 132 -1.12 -5.36 7.58
CA GLN A 132 -0.34 -5.32 8.82
C GLN A 132 1.12 -4.98 8.53
N LYS A 133 1.73 -5.70 7.59
CA LYS A 133 3.13 -5.48 7.21
C LYS A 133 3.39 -4.06 6.70
N ALA A 134 2.50 -3.51 5.88
CA ALA A 134 2.61 -2.15 5.37
C ALA A 134 2.46 -1.10 6.50
N ALA A 135 1.53 -1.31 7.43
CA ALA A 135 1.33 -0.43 8.58
C ALA A 135 2.50 -0.45 9.58
N ASP A 136 3.11 -1.62 9.80
CA ASP A 136 4.29 -1.77 10.63
C ASP A 136 5.49 -1.07 9.99
N HIS A 137 5.73 -1.32 8.69
CA HIS A 137 6.76 -0.61 7.93
C HIS A 137 6.60 0.91 8.01
N TYR A 138 5.38 1.43 7.81
CA TYR A 138 5.12 2.86 7.94
C TYR A 138 5.55 3.39 9.32
N SER A 139 5.22 2.66 10.40
CA SER A 139 5.50 3.08 11.77
C SER A 139 6.99 3.07 12.09
N GLU A 140 7.67 1.99 11.69
CA GLU A 140 9.10 1.81 11.87
C GLU A 140 9.88 2.90 11.13
N GLN A 141 9.55 3.14 9.86
CA GLN A 141 10.23 4.17 9.06
C GLN A 141 9.97 5.58 9.58
N MET A 142 8.74 5.88 10.02
CA MET A 142 8.44 7.16 10.65
C MET A 142 9.26 7.37 11.93
N ALA A 143 9.33 6.35 12.80
CA ALA A 143 10.09 6.43 14.05
C ALA A 143 11.60 6.54 13.83
N GLN A 144 12.14 5.87 12.81
CA GLN A 144 13.57 5.91 12.49
C GLN A 144 14.00 7.22 11.81
N ARG A 145 13.16 7.78 10.93
CA ARG A 145 13.51 8.95 10.11
C ARG A 145 13.18 10.28 10.80
N LEU A 146 12.20 10.31 11.71
CA LEU A 146 11.81 11.54 12.38
C LEU A 146 12.59 11.78 13.67
N ARG A 147 13.10 13.00 13.80
CA ARG A 147 13.56 13.56 15.06
C ARG A 147 12.57 14.64 15.50
N LEU A 148 11.88 14.42 16.61
CA LEU A 148 10.92 15.39 17.15
C LEU A 148 11.56 16.33 18.18
N PRO A 149 11.17 17.62 18.23
CA PRO A 149 10.35 18.29 17.21
C PRO A 149 11.12 18.49 15.89
N THR A 150 10.36 18.47 14.80
CA THR A 150 10.82 18.90 13.46
C THR A 150 10.99 20.42 13.43
N ASP A 151 11.88 20.93 12.58
CA ASP A 151 12.09 22.37 12.40
C ASP A 151 10.89 23.04 11.75
N THR A 152 10.28 22.37 10.78
CA THR A 152 9.10 22.85 10.04
C THR A 152 8.06 21.76 9.88
N LEU A 153 6.81 22.15 9.65
CA LEU A 153 5.75 21.21 9.28
C LEU A 153 6.08 20.48 7.97
N GLN A 154 6.75 21.16 7.04
CA GLN A 154 7.14 20.59 5.75
C GLN A 154 8.08 19.39 5.90
N GLU A 155 9.06 19.46 6.81
CA GLU A 155 9.96 18.33 7.13
C GLU A 155 9.16 17.08 7.56
N LEU A 156 8.19 17.25 8.46
CA LEU A 156 7.33 16.16 8.92
C LEU A 156 6.49 15.58 7.77
N LEU A 157 5.88 16.45 6.96
CA LEU A 157 5.00 16.05 5.85
C LEU A 157 5.77 15.31 4.74
N GLU A 158 7.01 15.68 4.46
CA GLU A 158 7.85 15.02 3.45
C GLU A 158 8.24 13.60 3.88
N VAL A 159 8.63 13.41 5.14
CA VAL A 159 8.91 12.08 5.68
C VAL A 159 7.65 11.21 5.69
N GLN A 160 6.50 11.77 6.09
CA GLN A 160 5.21 11.07 6.02
C GLN A 160 4.88 10.58 4.61
N ALA A 161 5.01 11.45 3.60
CA ALA A 161 4.71 11.11 2.21
C ALA A 161 5.62 10.00 1.67
N ALA A 162 6.92 10.04 2.02
CA ALA A 162 7.85 8.99 1.64
C ALA A 162 7.50 7.63 2.29
N CYS A 163 7.26 7.63 3.61
CA CYS A 163 6.87 6.41 4.34
C CYS A 163 5.54 5.84 3.84
N GLU A 164 4.56 6.69 3.52
CA GLU A 164 3.28 6.29 2.93
C GLU A 164 3.47 5.63 1.56
N THR A 165 4.28 6.24 0.70
CA THR A 165 4.60 5.72 -0.63
C THR A 165 5.23 4.32 -0.57
N GLU A 166 6.13 4.10 0.40
CA GLU A 166 6.75 2.79 0.64
C GLU A 166 5.74 1.76 1.17
N ALA A 167 4.90 2.15 2.14
CA ALA A 167 3.90 1.26 2.73
C ALA A 167 2.87 0.79 1.69
N ILE A 168 2.40 1.69 0.84
CA ILE A 168 1.47 1.36 -0.25
C ILE A 168 2.13 0.41 -1.25
N ALA A 169 3.40 0.65 -1.61
CA ALA A 169 4.13 -0.26 -2.51
C ALA A 169 4.26 -1.67 -1.93
N ILE A 170 4.54 -1.79 -0.62
CA ILE A 170 4.60 -3.08 0.09
C ILE A 170 3.25 -3.79 0.06
N PHE A 171 2.16 -3.07 0.34
CA PHE A 171 0.82 -3.63 0.29
C PHE A 171 0.48 -4.10 -1.12
N LEU A 172 0.63 -3.22 -2.12
CA LEU A 172 0.30 -3.52 -3.51
C LEU A 172 1.09 -4.69 -4.08
N GLY A 173 2.36 -4.85 -3.67
CA GLY A 173 3.21 -5.96 -4.09
C GLY A 173 2.86 -7.32 -3.48
N ARG A 174 1.98 -7.35 -2.46
CA ARG A 174 1.59 -8.59 -1.76
C ARG A 174 0.09 -8.89 -1.86
N SER A 175 -0.73 -7.85 -1.97
CA SER A 175 -2.18 -8.02 -2.05
C SER A 175 -2.61 -8.50 -3.42
N PHE A 176 -3.73 -9.21 -3.48
CA PHE A 176 -4.37 -9.64 -4.72
C PHE A 176 -5.86 -9.88 -4.48
N LYS A 177 -6.69 -9.84 -5.53
CA LYS A 177 -8.15 -10.03 -5.44
C LYS A 177 -8.81 -9.12 -4.37
N ASP A 178 -8.35 -7.88 -4.25
CA ASP A 178 -8.99 -6.85 -3.42
C ASP A 178 -9.99 -6.03 -4.24
N ASP A 179 -10.92 -6.70 -4.92
CA ASP A 179 -11.80 -6.11 -5.94
C ASP A 179 -12.67 -4.96 -5.38
N LYS A 180 -13.05 -5.06 -4.10
CA LYS A 180 -13.83 -4.04 -3.37
C LYS A 180 -12.97 -3.03 -2.63
N GLN A 181 -11.65 -3.21 -2.70
CA GLN A 181 -10.62 -2.37 -2.11
C GLN A 181 -10.79 -2.19 -0.59
N THR A 182 -11.27 -3.23 0.08
CA THR A 182 -11.57 -3.21 1.51
C THR A 182 -10.27 -3.20 2.32
N PHE A 183 -9.25 -3.94 1.87
CA PHE A 183 -7.96 -3.98 2.54
C PHE A 183 -7.15 -2.72 2.28
N GLN A 184 -7.19 -2.19 1.06
CA GLN A 184 -6.58 -0.89 0.75
C GLN A 184 -7.17 0.23 1.62
N LYS A 185 -8.51 0.29 1.78
CA LYS A 185 -9.17 1.26 2.69
C LYS A 185 -8.71 1.09 4.13
N LYS A 186 -8.64 -0.16 4.61
CA LYS A 186 -8.17 -0.47 5.96
C LYS A 186 -6.74 0.02 6.20
N LEU A 187 -5.85 -0.13 5.21
CA LEU A 187 -4.48 0.38 5.30
C LEU A 187 -4.45 1.90 5.38
N VAL A 188 -5.19 2.60 4.52
CA VAL A 188 -5.30 4.06 4.54
C VAL A 188 -5.78 4.55 5.91
N ASP A 189 -6.83 3.96 6.47
CA ASP A 189 -7.37 4.35 7.77
C ASP A 189 -6.35 4.16 8.91
N ILE A 190 -5.55 3.08 8.86
CA ILE A 190 -4.49 2.82 9.84
C ILE A 190 -3.37 3.85 9.70
N MET A 191 -2.92 4.13 8.47
CA MET A 191 -1.86 5.11 8.22
C MET A 191 -2.30 6.50 8.66
N GLU A 192 -3.55 6.90 8.43
CA GLU A 192 -4.05 8.22 8.84
C GLU A 192 -4.04 8.39 10.35
N LYS A 193 -4.55 7.40 11.10
CA LYS A 193 -4.47 7.41 12.57
C LYS A 193 -3.03 7.52 13.06
N LYS A 194 -2.08 6.85 12.39
CA LYS A 194 -0.66 6.95 12.73
C LYS A 194 -0.09 8.33 12.39
N LYS A 195 -0.48 8.95 11.26
CA LYS A 195 -0.09 10.33 10.92
C LYS A 195 -0.54 11.32 11.99
N ASP A 196 -1.77 11.21 12.46
CA ASP A 196 -2.31 12.05 13.53
C ASP A 196 -1.50 11.92 14.82
N VAL A 197 -1.15 10.69 15.21
CA VAL A 197 -0.30 10.44 16.39
C VAL A 197 1.05 11.13 16.26
N PHE A 198 1.76 10.98 15.13
CA PHE A 198 3.05 11.65 14.93
C PHE A 198 2.93 13.18 14.88
N MET A 199 1.83 13.70 14.35
CA MET A 199 1.56 15.14 14.31
C MET A 199 1.36 15.70 15.72
N ILE A 200 0.55 15.03 16.56
CA ILE A 200 0.35 15.40 17.97
C ILE A 200 1.68 15.34 18.72
N GLN A 201 2.44 14.25 18.59
CA GLN A 201 3.75 14.10 19.24
C GLN A 201 4.74 15.21 18.83
N ASN A 202 4.72 15.62 17.56
CA ASN A 202 5.56 16.71 17.08
C ASN A 202 5.15 18.06 17.68
N GLU A 203 3.83 18.33 17.77
CA GLU A 203 3.31 19.54 18.41
C GLU A 203 3.66 19.57 19.90
N GLU A 204 3.46 18.48 20.64
CA GLU A 204 3.79 18.35 22.06
C GLU A 204 5.29 18.52 22.32
N ALA A 205 6.14 17.89 21.51
CA ALA A 205 7.58 18.03 21.60
C ALA A 205 8.02 19.49 21.31
N SER A 206 7.37 20.16 20.36
CA SER A 206 7.61 21.56 20.03
C SER A 206 7.20 22.49 21.19
N VAL A 207 6.03 22.27 21.79
CA VAL A 207 5.59 23.03 22.98
C VAL A 207 6.58 22.85 24.12
N LYS A 208 6.91 21.60 24.45
CA LYS A 208 7.81 21.27 25.57
C LYS A 208 9.18 21.92 25.40
N HIS A 209 9.77 21.81 24.21
CA HIS A 209 11.07 22.42 23.90
C HIS A 209 11.01 23.95 23.98
N CYS A 210 9.99 24.57 23.37
CA CYS A 210 9.83 26.02 23.40
C CYS A 210 9.62 26.57 24.80
N GLN A 211 8.79 25.91 25.63
CA GLN A 211 8.57 26.32 27.01
C GLN A 211 9.84 26.24 27.86
N ALA A 212 10.65 25.19 27.68
CA ALA A 212 11.93 25.05 28.39
C ALA A 212 12.91 26.16 28.01
N GLU A 213 13.06 26.45 26.72
CA GLU A 213 13.94 27.52 26.23
C GLU A 213 13.44 28.91 26.62
N LEU A 214 12.12 29.17 26.55
CA LEU A 214 11.54 30.42 27.01
C LEU A 214 11.77 30.64 28.50
N LYS A 215 11.61 29.60 29.34
CA LYS A 215 11.88 29.68 30.77
C LYS A 215 13.32 30.12 31.02
N LYS A 216 14.29 29.46 30.37
CA LYS A 216 15.71 29.77 30.49
C LYS A 216 16.05 31.19 30.01
N LEU A 217 15.57 31.57 28.82
CA LEU A 217 15.88 32.87 28.23
C LEU A 217 15.20 34.04 28.96
N SER A 218 14.04 33.80 29.59
CA SER A 218 13.31 34.83 30.33
C SER A 218 13.80 35.02 31.76
N GLU A 219 14.67 34.17 32.31
CA GLU A 219 15.15 34.24 33.70
C GLU A 219 15.65 35.65 34.08
N SER A 220 16.58 36.20 33.30
CA SER A 220 17.12 37.54 33.58
C SER A 220 16.05 38.64 33.54
N LEU A 221 15.09 38.54 32.60
CA LEU A 221 13.99 39.49 32.48
C LEU A 221 13.06 39.38 33.69
N MET A 222 12.66 38.16 34.07
CA MET A 222 11.78 37.90 35.20
C MET A 222 12.41 38.32 36.53
N THR A 223 13.70 38.06 36.74
CA THR A 223 14.43 38.52 37.94
C THR A 223 14.46 40.05 38.02
N SER A 224 14.68 40.74 36.89
CA SER A 224 14.68 42.21 36.84
C SER A 224 13.29 42.80 37.11
N ILE A 225 12.23 42.13 36.63
CA ILE A 225 10.84 42.49 36.93
C ILE A 225 10.58 42.35 38.43
N SER A 226 10.86 41.18 39.02
CA SER A 226 10.59 40.90 40.44
C SER A 226 11.46 41.76 41.38
N GLY A 227 12.67 42.12 40.97
CA GLY A 227 13.56 43.01 41.71
C GLY A 227 13.18 44.50 41.62
N GLY A 228 12.12 44.85 40.88
CA GLY A 228 11.67 46.23 40.75
C GLY A 228 12.55 47.10 39.85
N THR A 229 13.48 46.52 39.10
CA THR A 229 14.50 47.26 38.31
C THR A 229 13.89 48.20 37.26
N PHE A 230 12.69 47.88 36.76
CA PHE A 230 11.98 48.68 35.77
C PHE A 230 11.02 49.72 36.37
N PHE A 231 10.84 49.76 37.70
CA PHE A 231 9.94 50.71 38.39
C PHE A 231 10.65 52.00 38.78
N VAL A 232 11.36 52.58 37.81
CA VAL A 232 12.13 53.83 37.93
C VAL A 232 11.76 54.79 36.79
N PRO A 233 12.03 56.10 36.90
CA PRO A 233 11.84 57.02 35.77
C PRO A 233 12.63 56.55 34.53
N GLY A 234 11.94 56.36 33.40
CA GLY A 234 12.50 55.81 32.15
C GLY A 234 12.52 54.27 32.08
N GLY A 235 12.01 53.58 33.10
CA GLY A 235 12.05 52.13 33.22
C GLY A 235 11.24 51.36 32.17
N HIS A 236 10.19 51.96 31.59
CA HIS A 236 9.45 51.32 30.49
C HIS A 236 10.33 51.10 29.25
N SER A 237 11.22 52.06 28.93
CA SER A 237 12.16 51.90 27.81
C SER A 237 13.15 50.77 28.06
N LEU A 238 13.69 50.66 29.28
CA LEU A 238 14.62 49.59 29.66
C LEU A 238 13.97 48.21 29.60
N TYR A 239 12.69 48.11 30.01
CA TYR A 239 11.92 46.89 29.88
C TYR A 239 11.74 46.48 28.41
N LEU A 240 11.41 47.43 27.52
CA LEU A 240 11.27 47.15 26.09
C LEU A 240 12.57 46.65 25.45
N GLU A 241 13.71 47.21 25.83
CA GLU A 241 15.02 46.76 25.36
C GLU A 241 15.34 45.35 25.84
N ALA A 242 15.14 45.07 27.14
CA ALA A 242 15.35 43.74 27.71
C ALA A 242 14.43 42.69 27.07
N ARG A 243 13.16 43.03 26.83
CA ARG A 243 12.20 42.17 26.11
C ARG A 243 12.64 41.94 24.66
N SER A 244 13.06 42.99 23.96
CA SER A 244 13.53 42.89 22.57
C SER A 244 14.73 41.94 22.46
N LYS A 245 15.69 42.04 23.38
CA LYS A 245 16.85 41.12 23.44
C LYS A 245 16.40 39.67 23.64
N PHE A 246 15.51 39.43 24.61
CA PHE A 246 14.91 38.11 24.83
C PHE A 246 14.22 37.55 23.58
N GLU A 247 13.41 38.35 22.88
CA GLU A 247 12.74 37.92 21.66
C GLU A 247 13.73 37.59 20.52
N GLN A 248 14.84 38.32 20.43
CA GLN A 248 15.93 38.03 19.47
C GLN A 248 16.63 36.72 19.81
N ASP A 249 16.98 36.51 21.08
CA ASP A 249 17.62 35.28 21.53
C ASP A 249 16.71 34.06 21.28
N TYR A 250 15.40 34.20 21.53
CA TYR A 250 14.44 33.14 21.24
C TYR A 250 14.32 32.84 19.74
N LYS A 251 14.43 33.85 18.85
CA LYS A 251 14.44 33.62 17.39
C LYS A 251 15.62 32.76 16.97
N LEU A 252 16.77 32.87 17.64
CA LEU A 252 17.98 32.11 17.34
C LEU A 252 17.97 30.66 17.85
N VAL A 253 17.04 30.28 18.74
CA VAL A 253 16.93 28.91 19.25
C VAL A 253 16.68 27.91 18.09
N PRO A 254 17.51 26.89 17.90
CA PRO A 254 17.29 25.88 16.87
C PRO A 254 16.15 24.92 17.25
N ARG A 255 15.49 24.31 16.25
CA ARG A 255 14.50 23.23 16.44
C ARG A 255 13.35 23.54 17.40
N LYS A 256 12.90 24.79 17.45
CA LYS A 256 11.68 25.17 18.20
C LYS A 256 10.44 24.41 17.72
N GLY A 257 10.38 24.16 16.41
CA GLY A 257 9.31 23.44 15.74
C GLY A 257 8.02 24.23 15.54
N VAL A 258 6.96 23.50 15.20
CA VAL A 258 5.73 24.08 14.63
C VAL A 258 5.01 25.04 15.58
N LYS A 259 5.11 24.84 16.89
CA LYS A 259 4.45 25.62 17.95
C LYS A 259 5.24 26.84 18.45
N ALA A 260 6.43 27.11 17.91
CA ALA A 260 7.33 28.18 18.35
C ALA A 260 6.65 29.55 18.57
N ASN A 261 5.86 29.99 17.59
CA ASN A 261 5.22 31.31 17.62
C ASN A 261 4.01 31.34 18.56
N GLU A 262 3.26 30.23 18.66
CA GLU A 262 2.11 30.13 19.57
C GLU A 262 2.58 30.24 21.02
N VAL A 263 3.62 29.48 21.39
CA VAL A 263 4.17 29.51 22.76
C VAL A 263 4.76 30.88 23.10
N LEU A 264 5.52 31.51 22.17
CA LEU A 264 6.03 32.86 22.39
C LEU A 264 4.90 33.88 22.57
N GLN A 265 3.86 33.81 21.75
CA GLN A 265 2.72 34.72 21.87
C GLN A 265 2.01 34.55 23.21
N SER A 266 1.76 33.32 23.65
CA SER A 266 1.15 33.06 24.97
C SER A 266 2.01 33.59 26.11
N PHE A 267 3.34 33.44 26.04
CA PHE A 267 4.25 34.02 27.02
C PHE A 267 4.14 35.56 27.04
N LEU A 268 4.23 36.22 25.89
CA LEU A 268 4.14 37.68 25.81
C LEU A 268 2.78 38.22 26.27
N GLN A 269 1.69 37.51 25.98
CA GLN A 269 0.35 37.85 26.50
C GLN A 269 0.28 37.74 28.03
N SER A 270 0.93 36.74 28.62
CA SER A 270 1.02 36.63 30.09
C SER A 270 1.77 37.80 30.74
N GLN A 271 2.67 38.46 30.00
CA GLN A 271 3.44 39.62 30.47
C GLN A 271 2.73 40.97 30.23
N ALA A 272 1.59 41.00 29.55
CA ALA A 272 0.93 42.25 29.17
C ALA A 272 0.54 43.11 30.38
N GLY A 273 0.03 42.50 31.46
CA GLY A 273 -0.32 43.21 32.69
C GLY A 273 0.92 43.76 33.43
N VAL A 274 2.06 43.09 33.33
CA VAL A 274 3.33 43.54 33.92
C VAL A 274 3.87 44.75 33.15
N GLU A 275 3.85 44.70 31.82
CA GLU A 275 4.22 45.83 30.95
C GLU A 275 3.34 47.06 31.24
N GLU A 276 2.02 46.86 31.39
CA GLU A 276 1.10 47.94 31.72
C GLU A 276 1.38 48.55 33.11
N ALA A 277 1.67 47.72 34.12
CA ALA A 277 2.05 48.21 35.45
C ALA A 277 3.36 49.02 35.44
N ILE A 278 4.38 48.57 34.70
CA ILE A 278 5.65 49.29 34.51
C ILE A 278 5.39 50.63 33.81
N LEU A 279 4.59 50.63 32.75
CA LEU A 279 4.24 51.84 31.99
C LEU A 279 3.51 52.88 32.86
N GLN A 280 2.58 52.44 33.72
CA GLN A 280 1.86 53.34 34.62
C GLN A 280 2.78 53.93 35.70
N ALA A 281 3.71 53.14 36.24
CA ALA A 281 4.65 53.55 37.27
C ALA A 281 5.74 54.52 36.78
N ASP A 282 6.01 54.56 35.47
CA ASP A 282 7.04 55.42 34.89
C ASP A 282 6.64 56.91 34.95
N LYS A 283 7.31 57.68 35.82
CA LYS A 283 7.08 59.12 36.02
C LYS A 283 7.78 60.00 34.98
N ALA A 284 8.67 59.45 34.15
CA ALA A 284 9.34 60.20 33.08
C ALA A 284 8.44 60.38 31.84
N LEU A 285 7.34 59.63 31.75
CA LEU A 285 6.38 59.67 30.65
C LEU A 285 5.16 60.52 31.01
N THR A 286 4.75 61.40 30.10
CA THR A 286 3.47 62.12 30.19
C THR A 286 2.29 61.19 29.89
N ASP A 287 1.09 61.55 30.34
CA ASP A 287 -0.12 60.75 30.08
C ASP A 287 -0.37 60.53 28.58
N GLY A 288 -0.04 61.52 27.75
CA GLY A 288 -0.09 61.39 26.29
C GLY A 288 0.90 60.34 25.74
N HIS A 289 2.14 60.33 26.23
CA HIS A 289 3.13 59.30 25.84
C HIS A 289 2.73 57.90 26.33
N LYS A 290 2.13 57.79 27.53
CA LYS A 290 1.60 56.52 28.04
C LYS A 290 0.45 55.99 27.17
N ALA A 291 -0.48 56.85 26.77
CA ALA A 291 -1.59 56.48 25.88
C ALA A 291 -1.08 55.98 24.52
N LEU A 292 -0.09 56.67 23.93
CA LEU A 292 0.58 56.25 22.68
C LEU A 292 1.27 54.88 22.81
N ALA A 293 1.93 54.62 23.95
CA ALA A 293 2.57 53.33 24.21
C ALA A 293 1.56 52.18 24.30
N VAL A 294 0.41 52.39 24.97
CA VAL A 294 -0.69 51.41 25.02
C VAL A 294 -1.24 51.12 23.63
N GLU A 295 -1.45 52.15 22.80
CA GLU A 295 -1.91 51.98 21.43
C GLU A 295 -0.90 51.20 20.57
N CYS A 296 0.39 51.52 20.68
CA CYS A 296 1.45 50.79 20.01
C CYS A 296 1.50 49.31 20.44
N ALA A 297 1.39 49.03 21.74
CA ALA A 297 1.36 47.66 22.26
C ALA A 297 0.17 46.86 21.68
N LYS A 298 -1.03 47.47 21.63
CA LYS A 298 -2.23 46.88 21.00
C LYS A 298 -2.01 46.59 19.51
N ARG A 299 -1.44 47.54 18.76
CA ARG A 299 -1.12 47.36 17.34
C ARG A 299 -0.12 46.21 17.13
N HIS A 300 0.95 46.16 17.92
CA HIS A 300 1.94 45.07 17.84
C HIS A 300 1.36 43.71 18.23
N ALA A 301 0.41 43.66 19.16
CA ALA A 301 -0.31 42.42 19.50
C ALA A 301 -1.19 41.94 18.33
N ALA A 302 -1.94 42.85 17.71
CA ALA A 302 -2.77 42.56 16.54
C ALA A 302 -1.95 42.11 15.32
N GLU A 303 -0.81 42.75 15.05
CA GLU A 303 0.11 42.36 13.99
C GLU A 303 0.64 40.93 14.19
N ARG A 304 0.97 40.54 15.42
CA ARG A 304 1.42 39.17 15.76
C ARG A 304 0.31 38.14 15.60
N GLU A 305 -0.91 38.47 16.04
CA GLU A 305 -2.07 37.60 15.85
C GLU A 305 -2.35 37.37 14.35
N GLN A 306 -2.24 38.44 13.54
CA GLN A 306 -2.35 38.33 12.09
C GLN A 306 -1.24 37.46 11.48
N GLN A 307 0.00 37.57 11.94
CA GLN A 307 1.12 36.71 11.49
C GLN A 307 0.89 35.24 11.82
N LEU A 308 0.38 34.92 13.02
CA LEU A 308 0.00 33.56 13.40
C LEU A 308 -1.12 33.01 12.54
N LEU A 309 -2.14 33.82 12.25
CA LEU A 309 -3.22 33.42 11.36
C LEU A 309 -2.68 33.11 9.95
N ARG A 310 -1.78 33.94 9.41
CA ARG A 310 -1.11 33.69 8.12
C ARG A 310 -0.29 32.39 8.15
N LYS A 311 0.42 32.11 9.25
CA LYS A 311 1.19 30.86 9.41
C LYS A 311 0.26 29.64 9.41
N LYS A 312 -0.84 29.67 10.17
CA LYS A 312 -1.86 28.59 10.18
C LYS A 312 -2.43 28.34 8.79
N GLN A 313 -2.76 29.40 8.04
CA GLN A 313 -3.22 29.28 6.66
C GLN A 313 -2.16 28.65 5.74
N ASN A 314 -0.88 28.99 5.92
CA ASN A 314 0.21 28.38 5.15
C ASN A 314 0.42 26.90 5.52
N GLU A 315 0.33 26.55 6.80
CA GLU A 315 0.39 25.17 7.27
C GLU A 315 -0.75 24.33 6.69
N GLU A 316 -1.98 24.85 6.66
CA GLU A 316 -3.10 24.19 5.99
C GLU A 316 -2.83 23.98 4.48
N LYS A 317 -2.29 24.99 3.80
CA LYS A 317 -1.93 24.88 2.37
C LYS A 317 -0.85 23.83 2.13
N GLN A 318 0.16 23.73 3.00
CA GLN A 318 1.22 22.73 2.92
C GLN A 318 0.69 21.31 3.13
N LYS A 319 -0.18 21.10 4.14
CA LYS A 319 -0.87 19.82 4.36
C LYS A 319 -1.64 19.40 3.12
N MET A 320 -2.44 20.30 2.56
CA MET A 320 -3.22 20.06 1.34
C MET A 320 -2.34 19.72 0.13
N ALA A 321 -1.25 20.46 -0.09
CA ALA A 321 -0.35 20.25 -1.22
C ALA A 321 0.37 18.89 -1.13
N THR A 322 0.88 18.54 0.06
CA THR A 322 1.59 17.28 0.27
C THR A 322 0.65 16.08 0.15
N GLN A 323 -0.57 16.19 0.67
CA GLN A 323 -1.60 15.16 0.49
C GLN A 323 -1.94 14.96 -0.99
N LYS A 324 -2.11 16.04 -1.77
CA LYS A 324 -2.33 15.93 -3.22
C LYS A 324 -1.17 15.24 -3.95
N ARG A 325 0.07 15.42 -3.50
CA ARG A 325 1.23 14.74 -4.07
C ARG A 325 1.24 13.25 -3.71
N SER A 326 1.14 12.90 -2.43
CA SER A 326 1.07 11.50 -1.97
C SER A 326 -0.07 10.74 -2.65
N PHE A 327 -1.21 11.42 -2.79
CA PHE A 327 -2.37 10.96 -3.54
C PHE A 327 -2.03 10.58 -4.98
N LYS A 328 -1.40 11.49 -5.73
CA LYS A 328 -1.01 11.25 -7.13
C LYS A 328 -0.03 10.08 -7.26
N GLU A 329 0.85 9.92 -6.29
CA GLU A 329 1.83 8.84 -6.27
C GLU A 329 1.15 7.48 -6.03
N SER A 330 0.27 7.41 -5.03
CA SER A 330 -0.55 6.23 -4.71
C SER A 330 -1.37 5.78 -5.93
N MET A 331 -1.95 6.74 -6.64
CA MET A 331 -2.67 6.52 -7.90
C MET A 331 -1.79 5.86 -8.96
N THR A 332 -0.59 6.40 -9.13
CA THR A 332 0.38 5.88 -10.09
C THR A 332 0.78 4.43 -9.75
N GLN A 333 0.93 4.11 -8.46
CA GLN A 333 1.24 2.74 -8.03
C GLN A 333 0.08 1.77 -8.26
N LEU A 334 -1.17 2.19 -7.96
CA LEU A 334 -2.35 1.38 -8.20
C LEU A 334 -2.57 1.11 -9.69
N GLU A 335 -2.42 2.14 -10.52
CA GLU A 335 -2.52 2.02 -11.98
C GLU A 335 -1.48 1.04 -12.54
N LYS A 336 -0.22 1.13 -12.08
CA LYS A 336 0.84 0.18 -12.43
C LYS A 336 0.48 -1.25 -12.04
N LYS A 337 -0.10 -1.46 -10.85
CA LYS A 337 -0.53 -2.78 -10.39
C LYS A 337 -1.65 -3.34 -11.28
N MET A 338 -2.70 -2.57 -11.51
CA MET A 338 -3.84 -2.99 -12.34
C MET A 338 -3.41 -3.34 -13.77
N ASN A 339 -2.50 -2.55 -14.35
CA ASN A 339 -1.93 -2.85 -15.66
C ASN A 339 -1.15 -4.17 -15.66
N ARG A 340 -0.33 -4.41 -14.64
CA ARG A 340 0.41 -5.67 -14.50
C ARG A 340 -0.51 -6.88 -14.32
N GLU A 341 -1.56 -6.76 -13.52
CA GLU A 341 -2.56 -7.83 -13.32
C GLU A 341 -3.30 -8.13 -14.62
N ARG A 342 -3.64 -7.09 -15.38
CA ARG A 342 -4.26 -7.22 -16.70
C ARG A 342 -3.33 -7.90 -17.71
N GLU A 343 -2.06 -7.51 -17.77
CA GLU A 343 -1.06 -8.16 -18.63
C GLU A 343 -0.89 -9.64 -18.27
N ASN A 344 -0.80 -9.96 -16.97
CA ASN A 344 -0.74 -11.35 -16.50
C ASN A 344 -1.97 -12.15 -16.94
N LEU A 345 -3.17 -11.58 -16.81
CA LEU A 345 -4.42 -12.22 -17.23
C LEU A 345 -4.45 -12.46 -18.75
N LEU A 346 -4.03 -11.47 -19.54
CA LEU A 346 -3.93 -11.60 -20.99
C LEU A 346 -2.96 -12.72 -21.38
N GLU A 347 -1.78 -12.77 -20.78
CA GLU A 347 -0.79 -13.82 -21.07
C GLU A 347 -1.31 -15.22 -20.68
N GLU A 348 -2.06 -15.34 -19.57
CA GLU A 348 -2.73 -16.58 -19.18
C GLU A 348 -3.80 -17.01 -20.18
N GLN A 349 -4.64 -16.07 -20.63
CA GLN A 349 -5.68 -16.33 -21.63
C GLN A 349 -5.08 -16.70 -22.99
N GLU A 350 -4.04 -15.99 -23.44
CA GLU A 350 -3.33 -16.28 -24.70
C GLU A 350 -2.61 -17.63 -24.65
N THR A 351 -2.00 -17.99 -23.51
CA THR A 351 -1.43 -19.32 -23.31
C THR A 351 -2.50 -20.42 -23.40
N MET A 352 -3.68 -20.19 -22.81
CA MET A 352 -4.81 -21.11 -22.89
C MET A 352 -5.36 -21.21 -24.32
N LEU A 353 -5.41 -20.09 -25.04
CA LEU A 353 -5.84 -20.03 -26.43
C LEU A 353 -4.90 -20.85 -27.32
N ASN A 354 -3.59 -20.64 -27.20
CA ASN A 354 -2.57 -21.39 -27.94
C ASN A 354 -2.66 -22.89 -27.68
N HIS A 355 -2.90 -23.29 -26.42
CA HIS A 355 -3.13 -24.71 -26.09
C HIS A 355 -4.37 -25.28 -26.78
N LYS A 356 -5.50 -24.55 -26.76
CA LYS A 356 -6.74 -24.99 -27.42
C LYS A 356 -6.59 -25.06 -28.95
N LEU A 357 -5.92 -24.08 -29.57
CA LEU A 357 -5.64 -24.07 -31.01
C LEU A 357 -4.78 -25.27 -31.42
N LYS A 358 -3.71 -25.54 -30.66
CA LYS A 358 -2.88 -26.73 -30.88
C LYS A 358 -3.66 -28.03 -30.75
N MET A 359 -4.53 -28.14 -29.75
CA MET A 359 -5.40 -29.31 -29.61
C MET A 359 -6.34 -29.47 -30.81
N GLN A 360 -6.91 -28.37 -31.31
CA GLN A 360 -7.78 -28.37 -32.48
C GLN A 360 -7.03 -28.88 -33.72
N GLU A 361 -5.82 -28.39 -33.96
CA GLU A 361 -4.95 -28.84 -35.05
C GLU A 361 -4.63 -30.34 -34.95
N GLU A 362 -4.30 -30.83 -33.76
CA GLU A 362 -4.05 -32.27 -33.53
C GLU A 362 -5.30 -33.11 -33.82
N LEU A 363 -6.49 -32.69 -33.36
CA LEU A 363 -7.76 -33.38 -33.63
C LEU A 363 -8.08 -33.43 -35.12
N LEU A 364 -7.88 -32.32 -35.85
CA LEU A 364 -8.08 -32.26 -37.29
C LEU A 364 -7.13 -33.19 -38.04
N THR A 365 -5.85 -33.19 -37.66
CA THR A 365 -4.81 -34.06 -38.25
C THR A 365 -5.11 -35.55 -37.98
N GLU A 366 -5.70 -35.86 -36.83
CA GLU A 366 -6.11 -37.21 -36.45
C GLU A 366 -7.47 -37.63 -37.05
N GLY A 367 -8.19 -36.73 -37.74
CA GLY A 367 -9.46 -37.01 -38.42
C GLY A 367 -10.74 -36.77 -37.59
N PHE A 368 -10.61 -36.23 -36.38
CA PHE A 368 -11.73 -36.04 -35.43
C PHE A 368 -12.43 -34.68 -35.61
N LYS A 369 -13.04 -34.46 -36.77
CA LYS A 369 -13.63 -33.16 -37.17
C LYS A 369 -14.70 -32.65 -36.19
N LYS A 370 -15.63 -33.52 -35.76
CA LYS A 370 -16.72 -33.14 -34.83
C LYS A 370 -16.20 -32.60 -33.49
N GLN A 371 -15.19 -33.25 -32.93
CA GLN A 371 -14.55 -32.82 -31.67
C GLN A 371 -13.79 -31.50 -31.85
N ALA A 372 -13.15 -31.31 -33.01
CA ALA A 372 -12.48 -30.05 -33.35
C ALA A 372 -13.48 -28.89 -33.50
N GLU A 373 -14.67 -29.13 -34.06
CA GLU A 373 -15.77 -28.16 -34.15
C GLU A 373 -16.34 -27.79 -32.78
N GLU A 374 -16.54 -28.77 -31.89
CA GLU A 374 -16.96 -28.52 -30.51
C GLU A 374 -15.94 -27.69 -29.74
N LEU A 375 -14.65 -27.97 -29.91
CA LEU A 375 -13.56 -27.19 -29.32
C LEU A 375 -13.52 -25.76 -29.88
N ASN A 376 -13.87 -25.57 -31.15
CA ASN A 376 -13.91 -24.26 -31.80
C ASN A 376 -14.86 -23.28 -31.08
N LYS A 377 -16.02 -23.75 -30.61
CA LYS A 377 -16.95 -22.94 -29.81
C LYS A 377 -16.29 -22.38 -28.55
N GLY A 378 -15.42 -23.16 -27.92
CA GLY A 378 -14.65 -22.73 -26.74
C GLY A 378 -13.51 -21.77 -27.08
N ILE A 379 -12.90 -21.91 -28.27
CA ILE A 379 -11.87 -21.00 -28.79
C ILE A 379 -12.47 -19.63 -29.06
N GLU A 380 -13.63 -19.55 -29.75
CA GLU A 380 -14.28 -18.28 -30.06
C GLU A 380 -14.72 -17.52 -28.80
N LYS A 381 -15.26 -18.23 -27.80
CA LYS A 381 -15.55 -17.63 -26.48
C LYS A 381 -14.31 -17.06 -25.81
N LEU A 382 -13.17 -17.76 -25.89
CA LEU A 382 -11.92 -17.30 -25.29
C LEU A 382 -11.32 -16.12 -26.06
N LYS A 383 -11.39 -16.10 -27.39
CA LYS A 383 -10.99 -14.94 -28.21
C LYS A 383 -11.81 -13.71 -27.86
N ALA A 384 -13.13 -13.84 -27.74
CA ALA A 384 -14.00 -12.75 -27.30
C ALA A 384 -13.63 -12.25 -25.90
N ALA A 385 -13.33 -13.15 -24.95
CA ALA A 385 -12.88 -12.77 -23.61
C ALA A 385 -11.54 -12.02 -23.63
N ILE A 386 -10.57 -12.46 -24.45
CA ILE A 386 -9.29 -11.76 -24.64
C ILE A 386 -9.53 -10.36 -25.19
N GLU A 387 -10.42 -10.21 -26.17
CA GLU A 387 -10.70 -8.91 -26.78
C GLU A 387 -11.35 -7.95 -25.77
N ILE A 388 -12.26 -8.46 -24.93
CA ILE A 388 -12.80 -7.70 -23.79
C ILE A 388 -11.67 -7.29 -22.85
N THR A 389 -10.77 -8.21 -22.48
CA THR A 389 -9.64 -7.89 -21.61
C THR A 389 -8.65 -6.92 -22.26
N LYS A 390 -8.46 -6.91 -23.59
CA LYS A 390 -7.63 -5.95 -24.34
C LYS A 390 -8.26 -4.57 -24.49
N ASN A 391 -9.59 -4.50 -24.49
CA ASN A 391 -10.32 -3.25 -24.64
C ASN A 391 -10.82 -2.64 -23.33
N LYS A 392 -10.79 -3.39 -22.21
CA LYS A 392 -11.16 -2.90 -20.87
C LYS A 392 -10.27 -1.73 -20.45
N SER A 393 -10.71 -0.48 -20.60
CA SER A 393 -10.00 0.66 -20.01
C SER A 393 -9.90 0.49 -18.49
N ILE A 394 -8.82 1.01 -17.89
CA ILE A 394 -8.75 1.14 -16.43
C ILE A 394 -9.92 2.05 -16.05
N ASN A 395 -10.89 1.53 -15.30
CA ASN A 395 -12.07 2.29 -14.98
C ASN A 395 -11.67 3.42 -14.02
N VAL A 396 -11.61 4.64 -14.55
CA VAL A 396 -11.20 5.84 -13.81
C VAL A 396 -12.11 6.05 -12.59
N SER A 397 -13.37 5.57 -12.62
CA SER A 397 -14.30 5.65 -11.49
C SER A 397 -13.99 4.65 -10.35
N GLU A 398 -13.48 3.45 -10.66
CA GLU A 398 -13.02 2.49 -9.63
C GLU A 398 -11.79 3.03 -8.90
N VAL A 399 -10.94 3.72 -9.65
CA VAL A 399 -9.80 4.44 -9.12
C VAL A 399 -10.26 5.68 -8.34
N LEU A 400 -11.26 6.44 -8.80
CA LEU A 400 -11.81 7.61 -8.11
C LEU A 400 -12.56 7.32 -6.80
N ASP A 401 -13.09 6.10 -6.61
CA ASP A 401 -13.82 5.73 -5.39
C ASP A 401 -12.89 5.54 -4.18
N VAL A 402 -11.71 4.98 -4.41
CA VAL A 402 -10.60 4.85 -3.44
C VAL A 402 -10.12 6.24 -3.02
N VAL A 403 -9.99 7.08 -4.03
CA VAL A 403 -9.53 8.47 -3.98
C VAL A 403 -10.46 9.34 -3.17
N SER A 404 -11.77 9.19 -3.37
CA SER A 404 -12.79 9.90 -2.61
C SER A 404 -12.65 9.62 -1.10
N MET A 405 -12.32 8.37 -0.72
CA MET A 405 -12.21 8.00 0.69
C MET A 405 -10.97 8.58 1.38
N VAL A 406 -9.81 8.60 0.71
CA VAL A 406 -8.60 9.29 1.20
C VAL A 406 -8.85 10.80 1.38
N LEU A 407 -9.63 11.42 0.48
CA LEU A 407 -9.99 12.85 0.58
C LEU A 407 -11.06 13.15 1.65
N VAL A 408 -12.01 12.24 1.92
CA VAL A 408 -13.06 12.41 2.94
C VAL A 408 -12.47 12.32 4.36
N ALA A 409 -11.49 11.45 4.58
CA ALA A 409 -10.99 11.13 5.92
C ALA A 409 -10.16 12.28 6.55
N VAL A 410 -9.60 13.19 5.74
CA VAL A 410 -8.52 14.08 6.18
C VAL A 410 -8.87 15.57 6.18
N LEU A 411 -10.00 15.95 5.57
CA LEU A 411 -10.41 17.36 5.48
C LEU A 411 -11.21 17.80 6.72
N PRO A 412 -10.74 18.79 7.52
CA PRO A 412 -11.50 19.29 8.64
C PRO A 412 -12.73 20.11 8.18
N GLY A 413 -13.87 19.91 8.86
CA GLY A 413 -15.09 20.72 8.71
C GLY A 413 -15.68 20.75 7.30
N ASN A 414 -16.09 21.95 6.86
CA ASN A 414 -16.86 22.21 5.62
C ASN A 414 -16.13 21.81 4.32
N ARG A 415 -14.85 21.38 4.40
CA ARG A 415 -14.06 20.89 3.25
C ARG A 415 -14.41 19.45 2.86
N LYS A 416 -15.20 18.71 3.67
CA LYS A 416 -15.86 17.44 3.28
C LYS A 416 -16.70 17.56 1.99
N LEU A 417 -17.15 18.77 1.64
CA LEU A 417 -17.87 19.06 0.39
C LEU A 417 -17.02 18.77 -0.86
N PHE A 418 -15.69 18.94 -0.81
CA PHE A 418 -14.82 18.65 -1.95
C PHE A 418 -14.71 17.14 -2.18
N ALA A 419 -14.60 16.38 -1.09
CA ALA A 419 -14.55 14.92 -1.14
C ALA A 419 -15.92 14.31 -1.51
N MET A 420 -17.03 14.95 -1.12
CA MET A 420 -18.37 14.66 -1.66
C MET A 420 -18.48 15.01 -3.15
N GLY A 421 -17.87 16.10 -3.62
CA GLY A 421 -17.82 16.47 -5.03
C GLY A 421 -17.08 15.44 -5.89
N VAL A 422 -15.94 14.93 -5.42
CA VAL A 422 -15.21 13.82 -6.07
C VAL A 422 -16.01 12.53 -6.06
N LYS A 423 -16.75 12.25 -4.97
CA LYS A 423 -17.66 11.09 -4.89
C LYS A 423 -18.83 11.21 -5.87
N LEU A 424 -19.40 12.40 -6.00
CA LEU A 424 -20.47 12.70 -6.96
C LEU A 424 -19.97 12.61 -8.40
N LEU A 425 -18.76 13.08 -8.69
CA LEU A 425 -18.09 12.91 -9.98
C LEU A 425 -17.87 11.42 -10.30
N SER A 426 -17.37 10.63 -9.34
CA SER A 426 -17.27 9.18 -9.49
C SER A 426 -18.63 8.53 -9.80
N HIS A 427 -19.68 8.87 -9.04
CA HIS A 427 -21.03 8.35 -9.28
C HIS A 427 -21.62 8.79 -10.63
N ALA A 428 -21.33 10.01 -11.07
CA ALA A 428 -21.74 10.52 -12.36
C ALA A 428 -21.00 9.81 -13.52
N MET A 429 -19.71 9.54 -13.37
CA MET A 429 -18.92 8.76 -14.33
C MET A 429 -19.41 7.31 -14.41
N LYS A 430 -19.73 6.68 -13.26
CA LYS A 430 -20.33 5.32 -13.21
C LYS A 430 -21.69 5.26 -13.91
N ARG A 431 -22.53 6.29 -13.76
CA ARG A 431 -23.80 6.39 -14.50
C ARG A 431 -23.59 6.61 -15.99
N ALA A 432 -22.54 7.31 -16.39
CA ALA A 432 -22.22 7.52 -17.80
C ALA A 432 -21.62 6.26 -18.46
N GLU A 433 -20.88 5.44 -17.71
CA GLU A 433 -20.30 4.17 -18.18
C GLU A 433 -21.30 3.02 -18.23
N ASN A 434 -22.44 3.12 -17.52
CA ASN A 434 -23.50 2.12 -17.53
C ASN A 434 -24.89 2.78 -17.61
N PRO A 435 -25.36 3.18 -18.82
CA PRO A 435 -26.55 4.00 -19.00
C PRO A 435 -27.89 3.24 -18.85
N TYR A 436 -27.89 2.00 -18.33
CA TYR A 436 -29.09 1.16 -18.16
C TYR A 436 -29.14 0.48 -16.79
#